data_AF-A0A847A6U4-F1
#
_entry.id   AF-A0A847A6U4-F1
#
_cell.length_a   1.000
_cell.length_b   1.000
_cell.length_c   1.000
_cell.angle_alpha   90.00
_cell.angle_beta   90.00
_cell.angle_gamma   90.00
#
_symmetry.space_group_name_H-M   'P 1'
#
loop_
_entity.id
_entity.type
_entity.pdbx_description
1 polymer ?
#
loop_
_entity_poly.entity_id
_entity_poly.type
_entity_poly.pdbx_seq_one_letter_code
_entity_poly.pdbx_strand_id
1 'polypeptide(L)'
;ALQFAAQGLALAPEDLDLLALHADLTTVNAQPTTRYDTITQSATQVAQMSKLLANFPQHTQARRVLFHELWWQRALLIDAPLILLSIVALTIGAAFRASGSVTAIVTGTIVTAIFGIIRLVTYAVVCGKAVPGFRRLLFRELPASRLVRVLIITSWNTIGLAALAMIFVRDAIAIRWLIVMVGIGVVAALVASIAWQLQFWSGATRVGGFSADPDSLSRLRDQRSQLNTRIFYRTLGAGVLALCTFAAVTGRDDAVAIVWLGCGSLVLSPIIGVLAVRRAERGLLDELPEATSLARNYRAPRLVTGALLAAVGVLALGLTLSGISQLPVLPNAHDADGSYTLGSSASSGSTSASGTDACRGRPAARLACMIERNKERQQGWQMPEVTVPDFQVPDFEVSQLDLPDVGEWADEG
;
A
#
# COMPACT_ATOMS: atom_id res chain seq x y z
N ALA A 1 -11.51 -11.78 -39.58
CA ALA A 1 -12.54 -11.01 -38.83
C ALA A 1 -12.50 -9.51 -39.18
N LEU A 2 -11.39 -8.80 -38.91
CA LEU A 2 -11.29 -7.36 -39.23
C LEU A 2 -11.52 -7.03 -40.71
N GLN A 3 -10.95 -7.83 -41.62
CA GLN A 3 -11.20 -7.70 -43.06
C GLN A 3 -12.67 -7.91 -43.44
N PHE A 4 -13.37 -8.84 -42.78
CA PHE A 4 -14.80 -9.07 -43.02
C PHE A 4 -15.66 -7.91 -42.49
N ALA A 5 -15.31 -7.33 -41.34
CA ALA A 5 -15.97 -6.13 -40.84
C ALA A 5 -15.73 -4.93 -41.77
N ALA A 6 -14.51 -4.76 -42.30
CA ALA A 6 -14.20 -3.71 -43.25
C ALA A 6 -14.92 -3.90 -44.60
N GLN A 7 -15.00 -5.14 -45.09
CA GLN A 7 -15.79 -5.48 -46.29
C GLN A 7 -17.28 -5.26 -46.08
N GLY A 8 -17.81 -5.63 -44.91
CA GLY A 8 -19.20 -5.35 -44.52
C GLY A 8 -19.49 -3.85 -44.50
N LEU A 9 -18.59 -3.04 -43.92
CA LEU A 9 -18.69 -1.58 -43.92
C LEU A 9 -18.58 -0.96 -45.32
N ALA A 10 -17.84 -1.58 -46.24
CA ALA A 10 -17.79 -1.12 -47.63
C ALA A 10 -19.14 -1.33 -48.36
N LEU A 11 -19.93 -2.31 -47.93
CA LEU A 11 -21.26 -2.61 -48.46
C LEU A 11 -22.37 -1.82 -47.75
N ALA A 12 -22.25 -1.63 -46.43
CA ALA A 12 -23.19 -0.91 -45.60
C ALA A 12 -22.44 0.06 -44.65
N PRO A 13 -22.05 1.25 -45.14
CA PRO A 13 -21.21 2.17 -44.37
C PRO A 13 -21.92 2.79 -43.16
N GLU A 14 -23.25 2.73 -43.12
CA GLU A 14 -24.08 3.28 -42.05
C GLU A 14 -24.46 2.25 -40.97
N ASP A 15 -24.08 0.98 -41.14
CA ASP A 15 -24.40 -0.06 -40.16
C ASP A 15 -23.61 0.15 -38.86
N LEU A 16 -24.35 0.51 -37.81
CA LEU A 16 -23.80 0.91 -36.51
C LEU A 16 -23.11 -0.24 -35.77
N ASP A 17 -23.64 -1.46 -35.91
CA ASP A 17 -23.08 -2.63 -35.24
C ASP A 17 -21.78 -3.06 -35.93
N LEU A 18 -21.70 -2.94 -37.26
CA LEU A 18 -20.46 -3.13 -38.00
C LEU A 18 -19.41 -2.06 -37.68
N LEU A 19 -19.81 -0.80 -37.49
CA LEU A 19 -18.92 0.28 -37.05
C LEU A 19 -18.37 0.02 -35.65
N ALA A 20 -19.23 -0.40 -34.71
CA ALA A 20 -18.84 -0.78 -33.37
C ALA A 20 -17.90 -2.00 -33.37
N LEU A 21 -18.22 -3.03 -34.16
CA LEU A 21 -17.40 -4.23 -34.32
C LEU A 21 -16.04 -3.91 -34.96
N HIS A 22 -16.00 -3.03 -35.96
CA HIS A 22 -14.76 -2.61 -36.59
C HIS A 22 -13.87 -1.82 -35.62
N ALA A 23 -14.46 -0.90 -34.84
CA ALA A 23 -13.75 -0.20 -33.77
C ALA A 23 -13.16 -1.19 -32.74
N ASP A 24 -13.94 -2.18 -32.32
CA ASP A 24 -13.46 -3.20 -31.37
C ASP A 24 -12.33 -4.06 -31.98
N LEU A 25 -12.53 -4.57 -33.20
CA LEU A 25 -11.56 -5.42 -33.89
C LEU A 25 -10.28 -4.69 -34.29
N THR A 26 -10.33 -3.40 -34.62
CA THR A 26 -9.15 -2.59 -34.93
C THR A 26 -8.27 -2.41 -33.69
N THR A 27 -8.87 -2.31 -32.51
CA THR A 27 -8.13 -2.21 -31.25
C THR A 27 -7.53 -3.55 -30.81
N VAL A 28 -8.24 -4.66 -31.04
CA VAL A 28 -7.76 -6.02 -30.71
C VAL A 28 -6.66 -6.52 -31.66
N ASN A 29 -6.72 -6.16 -32.95
CA ASN A 29 -5.76 -6.63 -33.96
C ASN A 29 -4.56 -5.68 -34.16
N ALA A 30 -4.52 -4.54 -33.46
CA ALA A 30 -3.31 -3.72 -33.42
C ALA A 30 -2.21 -4.54 -32.72
N GLN A 31 -1.29 -5.12 -33.49
CA GLN A 31 -0.13 -5.85 -32.93
C GLN A 31 0.61 -4.91 -31.99
N PRO A 32 0.69 -5.24 -30.68
CA PRO A 32 1.44 -4.42 -29.74
C PRO A 32 2.93 -4.62 -30.03
N THR A 33 3.51 -3.71 -30.79
CA THR A 33 4.95 -3.59 -31.04
C THR A 33 5.71 -3.16 -29.79
N THR A 34 5.07 -2.46 -28.84
CA THR A 34 5.65 -2.01 -27.58
C THR A 34 4.65 -2.00 -26.42
N ARG A 35 5.14 -1.90 -25.17
CA ARG A 35 4.29 -1.78 -23.95
C ARG A 35 3.37 -0.55 -23.96
N TYR A 36 3.74 0.50 -24.70
CA TYR A 36 2.94 1.71 -24.89
C TYR A 36 1.67 1.45 -25.70
N ASP A 37 1.62 0.36 -26.45
CA ASP A 37 0.47 0.04 -27.31
C ASP A 37 -0.78 -0.33 -26.52
N THR A 38 -0.64 -0.82 -25.29
CA THR A 38 -1.80 -1.13 -24.43
C THR A 38 -2.54 0.13 -23.96
N ILE A 39 -1.81 1.23 -23.72
CA ILE A 39 -2.41 2.52 -23.33
C ILE A 39 -3.05 3.18 -24.55
N THR A 40 -2.40 3.09 -25.72
CA THR A 40 -2.96 3.66 -26.94
C THR A 40 -4.20 2.88 -27.39
N GLN A 41 -4.22 1.54 -27.29
CA GLN A 41 -5.39 0.70 -27.59
C GLN A 41 -6.62 1.07 -26.75
N SER A 42 -6.48 1.16 -25.42
CA SER A 42 -7.61 1.55 -24.56
C SER A 42 -8.09 2.98 -24.82
N ALA A 43 -7.15 3.92 -25.06
CA ALA A 43 -7.50 5.29 -25.41
C ALA A 43 -8.17 5.41 -26.79
N THR A 44 -7.76 4.64 -27.78
CA THR A 44 -8.36 4.62 -29.13
C THR A 44 -9.73 3.96 -29.11
N GLN A 45 -9.91 2.86 -28.38
CA GLN A 45 -11.20 2.20 -28.20
C GLN A 45 -12.21 3.15 -27.55
N VAL A 46 -11.81 3.82 -26.44
CA VAL A 46 -12.65 4.83 -25.79
C VAL A 46 -12.95 5.99 -26.75
N ALA A 47 -11.98 6.46 -27.53
CA ALA A 47 -12.21 7.55 -28.49
C ALA A 47 -13.20 7.16 -29.60
N GLN A 48 -13.09 5.95 -30.17
CA GLN A 48 -13.98 5.47 -31.23
C GLN A 48 -15.40 5.23 -30.72
N MET A 49 -15.54 4.56 -29.57
CA MET A 49 -16.85 4.33 -28.95
C MET A 49 -17.51 5.63 -28.47
N SER A 50 -16.70 6.60 -28.03
CA SER A 50 -17.14 7.95 -27.65
C SER A 50 -17.69 8.72 -28.86
N LYS A 51 -17.03 8.63 -30.02
CA LYS A 51 -17.54 9.21 -31.29
C LYS A 51 -18.87 8.57 -31.71
N LEU A 52 -18.95 7.24 -31.63
CA LEU A 52 -20.16 6.51 -31.96
C LEU A 52 -21.31 6.91 -31.03
N LEU A 53 -21.05 7.04 -29.72
CA LEU A 53 -22.06 7.47 -28.75
C LEU A 53 -22.48 8.93 -28.93
N ALA A 54 -21.58 9.80 -29.40
CA ALA A 54 -21.90 11.20 -29.70
C ALA A 54 -22.89 11.32 -30.87
N ASN A 55 -22.76 10.46 -31.89
CA ASN A 55 -23.65 10.43 -33.04
C ASN A 55 -24.94 9.64 -32.75
N PHE A 56 -24.83 8.54 -32.02
CA PHE A 56 -25.92 7.61 -31.71
C PHE A 56 -26.02 7.40 -30.20
N PRO A 57 -26.68 8.31 -29.47
CA PRO A 57 -26.68 8.27 -28.02
C PRO A 57 -27.33 7.00 -27.45
N GLN A 58 -28.24 6.35 -28.19
CA GLN A 58 -28.95 5.15 -27.74
C GLN A 58 -28.18 3.83 -27.97
N HIS A 59 -26.98 3.87 -28.57
CA HIS A 59 -26.25 2.66 -28.92
C HIS A 59 -25.77 1.88 -27.68
N THR A 60 -26.36 0.72 -27.44
CA THR A 60 -26.16 -0.09 -26.22
C THR A 60 -24.75 -0.67 -26.13
N GLN A 61 -24.20 -1.18 -27.24
CA GLN A 61 -22.84 -1.75 -27.27
C GLN A 61 -21.74 -0.70 -26.98
N ALA A 62 -21.83 0.51 -27.55
CA ALA A 62 -20.87 1.57 -27.25
C ALA A 62 -20.92 1.99 -25.77
N ARG A 63 -22.13 2.11 -25.18
CA ARG A 63 -22.30 2.38 -23.74
C ARG A 63 -21.69 1.28 -22.87
N ARG A 64 -21.90 0.01 -23.25
CA ARG A 64 -21.32 -1.17 -22.58
C ARG A 64 -19.79 -1.12 -22.54
N VAL A 65 -19.15 -0.95 -23.70
CA VAL A 65 -17.69 -0.92 -23.82
C VAL A 65 -17.12 0.28 -23.05
N LEU A 66 -17.70 1.47 -23.24
CA LEU A 66 -17.27 2.67 -22.51
C LEU A 66 -17.43 2.53 -21.00
N PHE A 67 -18.52 1.92 -20.52
CA PHE A 67 -18.73 1.67 -19.11
C PHE A 67 -17.63 0.76 -18.56
N HIS A 68 -17.37 -0.38 -19.20
CA HIS A 68 -16.36 -1.35 -18.76
C HIS A 68 -14.96 -0.71 -18.68
N GLU A 69 -14.54 -0.06 -19.76
CA GLU A 69 -13.22 0.58 -19.84
C GLU A 69 -13.07 1.69 -18.80
N LEU A 70 -14.01 2.63 -18.73
CA LEU A 70 -13.93 3.74 -17.77
C LEU A 70 -14.06 3.26 -16.33
N TRP A 71 -14.86 2.23 -16.07
CA TRP A 71 -14.98 1.62 -14.76
C TRP A 71 -13.65 1.02 -14.31
N TRP A 72 -13.00 0.27 -15.21
CA TRP A 72 -11.73 -0.38 -14.94
C TRP A 72 -10.60 0.64 -14.75
N GLN A 73 -10.49 1.65 -15.62
CA GLN A 73 -9.50 2.71 -15.50
C GLN A 73 -9.65 3.48 -14.18
N ARG A 74 -10.90 3.74 -13.77
CA ARG A 74 -11.17 4.37 -12.47
C ARG A 74 -10.80 3.45 -11.30
N ALA A 75 -11.11 2.16 -11.38
CA ALA A 75 -10.71 1.20 -10.35
C ALA A 75 -9.17 1.09 -10.23
N LEU A 76 -8.45 1.12 -11.35
CA LEU A 76 -6.98 1.14 -11.36
C LEU A 76 -6.42 2.41 -10.69
N LEU A 77 -7.02 3.57 -10.93
CA LEU A 77 -6.63 4.83 -10.27
C LEU A 77 -6.87 4.78 -8.76
N ILE A 78 -8.00 4.22 -8.33
CA ILE A 78 -8.39 4.12 -6.91
C ILE A 78 -7.49 3.16 -6.14
N ASP A 79 -7.09 2.08 -6.78
CA ASP A 79 -6.29 1.05 -6.13
C ASP A 79 -4.79 1.32 -6.18
N ALA A 80 -4.31 2.17 -7.09
CA ALA A 80 -2.89 2.51 -7.21
C ALA A 80 -2.29 3.01 -5.87
N PRO A 81 -2.97 3.86 -5.09
CA PRO A 81 -2.52 4.25 -3.76
C PRO A 81 -2.24 3.10 -2.79
N LEU A 82 -2.98 1.99 -2.85
CA LEU A 82 -2.72 0.84 -1.97
C LEU A 82 -1.33 0.24 -2.21
N ILE A 83 -0.91 0.15 -3.47
CA ILE A 83 0.43 -0.34 -3.85
C ILE A 83 1.49 0.68 -3.43
N LEU A 84 1.28 1.94 -3.80
CA LEU A 84 2.25 3.01 -3.57
C LEU A 84 2.50 3.26 -2.09
N LEU A 85 1.46 3.29 -1.26
CA LEU A 85 1.60 3.47 0.18
C LEU A 85 2.24 2.26 0.86
N SER A 86 2.04 1.04 0.33
CA SER A 86 2.75 -0.15 0.81
C SER A 86 4.25 -0.08 0.50
N ILE A 87 4.60 0.41 -0.69
CA ILE A 87 6.01 0.66 -1.07
C ILE A 87 6.60 1.75 -0.19
N VAL A 88 5.88 2.86 0.04
CA VAL A 88 6.31 3.92 0.94
C VAL A 88 6.55 3.38 2.36
N ALA A 89 5.65 2.57 2.90
CA ALA A 89 5.80 1.93 4.21
C ALA A 89 7.05 1.03 4.26
N LEU A 90 7.27 0.19 3.25
CA LEU A 90 8.49 -0.60 3.11
C LEU A 90 9.74 0.28 3.09
N THR A 91 9.70 1.40 2.38
CA THR A 91 10.85 2.30 2.27
C THR A 91 11.14 3.00 3.59
N ILE A 92 10.11 3.35 4.37
CA ILE A 92 10.29 3.87 5.73
C ILE A 92 10.96 2.81 6.62
N GLY A 93 10.45 1.58 6.62
CA GLY A 93 11.03 0.48 7.42
C GLY A 93 12.48 0.14 7.05
N ALA A 94 12.82 0.22 5.76
CA ALA A 94 14.17 -0.04 5.25
C ALA A 94 15.13 1.16 5.41
N ALA A 95 14.63 2.38 5.31
CA ALA A 95 15.45 3.59 5.36
C ALA A 95 15.85 3.98 6.78
N PHE A 96 14.94 3.86 7.74
CA PHE A 96 15.15 4.32 9.12
C PHE A 96 15.57 3.17 10.05
N ARG A 97 16.55 2.38 9.59
CA ARG A 97 17.30 1.42 10.42
C ARG A 97 18.43 2.12 11.17
N ALA A 98 19.04 1.43 12.14
CA ALA A 98 20.20 1.92 12.91
C ALA A 98 21.35 2.51 12.06
N SER A 99 21.51 2.08 10.80
CA SER A 99 22.54 2.58 9.87
C SER A 99 22.03 3.45 8.70
N GLY A 100 20.74 3.80 8.65
CA GLY A 100 20.16 4.81 7.75
C GLY A 100 20.53 4.69 6.26
N SER A 101 19.71 4.07 5.42
CA SER A 101 20.01 3.93 3.98
C SER A 101 19.39 5.03 3.12
N VAL A 102 20.22 5.97 2.64
CA VAL A 102 19.81 7.00 1.67
C VAL A 102 19.36 6.37 0.35
N THR A 103 20.00 5.28 -0.06
CA THR A 103 19.66 4.57 -1.30
C THR A 103 18.24 4.00 -1.24
N ALA A 104 17.81 3.46 -0.09
CA ALA A 104 16.44 2.99 0.10
C ALA A 104 15.40 4.12 -0.05
N ILE A 105 15.68 5.32 0.49
CA ILE A 105 14.82 6.50 0.34
C ILE A 105 14.72 6.92 -1.12
N VAL A 106 15.85 7.03 -1.81
CA VAL A 106 15.90 7.48 -3.21
C VAL A 106 15.22 6.47 -4.14
N THR A 107 15.55 5.18 -4.03
CA THR A 107 14.92 4.14 -4.85
C THR A 107 13.42 4.06 -4.58
N GLY A 108 13.01 4.13 -3.31
CA GLY A 108 11.62 4.12 -2.89
C GLY A 108 10.79 5.28 -3.46
N THR A 109 11.31 6.49 -3.34
CA THR A 109 10.65 7.70 -3.85
C THR A 109 10.60 7.72 -5.36
N ILE A 110 11.66 7.30 -6.07
CA ILE A 110 11.68 7.19 -7.54
C ILE A 110 10.65 6.18 -8.03
N VAL A 111 10.61 4.97 -7.46
CA VAL A 111 9.64 3.93 -7.85
C VAL A 111 8.21 4.42 -7.62
N THR A 112 7.96 5.05 -6.48
CA THR A 112 6.65 5.62 -6.13
C THR A 112 6.24 6.73 -7.09
N ALA A 113 7.15 7.63 -7.43
CA ALA A 113 6.91 8.75 -8.34
C ALA A 113 6.65 8.26 -9.78
N ILE A 114 7.49 7.39 -10.32
CA ILE A 114 7.35 6.86 -11.68
C ILE A 114 6.02 6.11 -11.82
N PHE A 115 5.74 5.18 -10.89
CA PHE A 115 4.49 4.41 -10.97
C PHE A 115 3.27 5.30 -10.76
N GLY A 116 3.33 6.26 -9.82
CA GLY A 116 2.26 7.23 -9.58
C GLY A 116 1.96 8.10 -10.80
N ILE A 117 2.99 8.68 -11.43
CA ILE A 117 2.86 9.52 -12.62
C ILE A 117 2.30 8.71 -13.79
N ILE A 118 2.85 7.52 -14.06
CA ILE A 118 2.35 6.66 -15.13
C ILE A 118 0.85 6.39 -14.93
N ARG A 119 0.42 6.06 -13.71
CA ARG A 119 -1.00 5.79 -13.41
C ARG A 119 -1.89 7.01 -13.60
N LEU A 120 -1.45 8.19 -13.16
CA LEU A 120 -2.19 9.43 -13.35
C LEU A 120 -2.30 9.81 -14.83
N VAL A 121 -1.20 9.69 -15.58
CA VAL A 121 -1.15 10.00 -17.01
C VAL A 121 -2.02 9.02 -17.81
N THR A 122 -1.89 7.71 -17.59
CA THR A 122 -2.74 6.71 -18.26
C THR A 122 -4.23 6.99 -18.00
N TYR A 123 -4.59 7.25 -16.75
CA TYR A 123 -5.97 7.59 -16.40
C TYR A 123 -6.45 8.85 -17.13
N ALA A 124 -5.64 9.92 -17.14
CA ALA A 124 -5.97 11.19 -17.78
C ALA A 124 -6.10 11.03 -19.31
N VAL A 125 -5.21 10.28 -19.95
CA VAL A 125 -5.22 10.04 -21.39
C VAL A 125 -6.47 9.25 -21.79
N VAL A 126 -6.78 8.14 -21.12
CA VAL A 126 -7.93 7.29 -21.48
C VAL A 126 -9.25 7.98 -21.14
N CYS A 127 -9.41 8.49 -19.91
CA CYS A 127 -10.66 9.17 -19.50
C CYS A 127 -10.85 10.55 -20.16
N GLY A 128 -9.80 11.12 -20.74
CA GLY A 128 -9.85 12.35 -21.52
C GLY A 128 -10.53 12.18 -22.88
N LYS A 129 -10.56 10.95 -23.43
CA LYS A 129 -11.18 10.65 -24.74
C LYS A 129 -12.68 10.35 -24.66
N ALA A 130 -13.23 10.15 -23.47
CA ALA A 130 -14.64 9.84 -23.28
C ALA A 130 -15.54 11.10 -23.36
N VAL A 131 -16.77 10.91 -23.86
CA VAL A 131 -17.79 11.98 -23.93
C VAL A 131 -18.01 12.61 -22.53
N PRO A 132 -17.97 13.95 -22.40
CA PRO A 132 -18.10 14.61 -21.09
C PRO A 132 -19.38 14.28 -20.34
N GLY A 133 -20.52 14.14 -21.05
CA GLY A 133 -21.80 13.77 -20.47
C GLY A 133 -21.79 12.37 -19.84
N PHE A 134 -21.28 11.37 -20.58
CA PHE A 134 -21.13 10.01 -20.09
C PHE A 134 -20.22 9.94 -18.86
N ARG A 135 -19.10 10.66 -18.90
CA ARG A 135 -18.16 10.75 -17.78
C ARG A 135 -18.78 11.39 -16.53
N ARG A 136 -19.62 12.42 -16.71
CA ARG A 136 -20.32 13.10 -15.61
C ARG A 136 -21.28 12.14 -14.93
N LEU A 137 -22.09 11.42 -15.72
CA LEU A 137 -23.06 10.46 -15.23
C LEU A 137 -22.37 9.31 -14.47
N LEU A 138 -21.27 8.79 -15.02
CA LEU A 138 -20.52 7.70 -14.40
C LEU A 138 -19.75 8.11 -13.13
N PHE A 139 -19.19 9.32 -13.05
CA PHE A 139 -18.27 9.70 -11.96
C PHE A 139 -18.82 10.72 -10.96
N ARG A 140 -19.92 11.43 -11.26
CA ARG A 140 -20.47 12.48 -10.39
C ARG A 140 -21.86 12.19 -9.86
N GLU A 141 -22.64 11.35 -10.53
CA GLU A 141 -24.04 11.12 -10.18
C GLU A 141 -24.27 9.83 -9.38
N LEU A 142 -23.21 9.07 -9.14
CA LEU A 142 -23.25 7.91 -8.26
C LEU A 142 -23.38 8.31 -6.77
N PRO A 143 -24.09 7.53 -5.95
CA PRO A 143 -24.46 7.91 -4.59
C PRO A 143 -23.26 8.19 -3.67
N ALA A 144 -22.16 7.45 -3.79
CA ALA A 144 -20.95 7.65 -3.00
C ALA A 144 -19.83 8.37 -3.78
N SER A 145 -20.13 9.00 -4.92
CA SER A 145 -19.13 9.66 -5.77
C SER A 145 -18.34 10.77 -5.06
N ARG A 146 -19.00 11.54 -4.18
CA ARG A 146 -18.36 12.61 -3.38
C ARG A 146 -17.37 12.02 -2.38
N LEU A 147 -17.80 11.01 -1.62
CA LEU A 147 -16.96 10.30 -0.65
C LEU A 147 -15.74 9.69 -1.34
N VAL A 148 -15.96 8.91 -2.40
CA VAL A 148 -14.90 8.28 -3.19
C VAL A 148 -13.91 9.32 -3.70
N ARG A 149 -14.37 10.48 -4.19
CA ARG A 149 -13.48 11.55 -4.66
C ARG A 149 -12.60 12.10 -3.54
N VAL A 150 -13.18 12.42 -2.38
CA VAL A 150 -12.43 12.94 -1.23
C VAL A 150 -11.39 11.92 -0.78
N LEU A 151 -11.77 10.66 -0.63
CA LEU A 151 -10.86 9.59 -0.19
C LEU A 151 -9.71 9.32 -1.18
N ILE A 152 -9.98 9.40 -2.49
CA ILE A 152 -8.94 9.31 -3.52
C ILE A 152 -7.97 10.48 -3.36
N ILE A 153 -8.48 11.72 -3.29
CA ILE A 153 -7.66 12.91 -3.14
C ILE A 153 -6.80 12.79 -1.88
N THR A 154 -7.37 12.40 -0.75
CA THR A 154 -6.60 12.21 0.49
C THR A 154 -5.50 11.17 0.31
N SER A 155 -5.80 10.00 -0.27
CA SER A 155 -4.80 8.93 -0.46
C SER A 155 -3.65 9.34 -1.40
N TRP A 156 -3.94 10.06 -2.47
CA TRP A 156 -2.89 10.56 -3.38
C TRP A 156 -2.05 11.66 -2.74
N ASN A 157 -2.66 12.55 -1.95
CA ASN A 157 -1.92 13.56 -1.19
C ASN A 157 -1.05 12.91 -0.10
N THR A 158 -1.53 11.84 0.56
CA THR A 158 -0.72 11.10 1.55
C THR A 158 0.54 10.52 0.94
N ILE A 159 0.48 10.04 -0.31
CA ILE A 159 1.66 9.54 -1.03
C ILE A 159 2.67 10.66 -1.26
N GLY A 160 2.21 11.78 -1.83
CA GLY A 160 3.08 12.92 -2.15
C GLY A 160 3.72 13.52 -0.89
N LEU A 161 2.93 13.70 0.16
CA LEU A 161 3.39 14.22 1.44
C LEU A 161 4.38 13.26 2.11
N ALA A 162 4.09 11.95 2.12
CA ALA A 162 5.01 10.96 2.68
C ALA A 162 6.33 10.89 1.89
N ALA A 163 6.26 10.87 0.55
CA ALA A 163 7.44 10.87 -0.30
C ALA A 163 8.33 12.09 -0.07
N LEU A 164 7.73 13.28 0.05
CA LEU A 164 8.45 14.52 0.32
C LEU A 164 9.00 14.54 1.74
N ALA A 165 8.20 14.19 2.74
CA ALA A 165 8.61 14.20 4.13
C ALA A 165 9.72 13.18 4.42
N MET A 166 9.79 12.04 3.72
CA MET A 166 10.92 11.11 3.81
C MET A 166 12.28 11.74 3.42
N ILE A 167 12.30 12.83 2.66
CA ILE A 167 13.54 13.52 2.27
C ILE A 167 14.02 14.48 3.38
N PHE A 168 13.09 15.13 4.09
CA PHE A 168 13.41 16.22 5.02
C PHE A 168 13.27 15.88 6.49
N VAL A 169 12.33 14.99 6.85
CA VAL A 169 11.98 14.68 8.24
C VAL A 169 12.91 13.61 8.80
N ARG A 170 13.55 13.92 9.94
CA ARG A 170 14.50 13.04 10.64
C ARG A 170 14.16 12.83 12.12
N ASP A 171 13.16 13.54 12.63
CA ASP A 171 12.67 13.41 14.00
C ASP A 171 11.85 12.11 14.13
N ALA A 172 12.14 11.32 15.16
CA ALA A 172 11.53 10.00 15.37
C ALA A 172 10.02 10.10 15.58
N ILE A 173 9.58 11.12 16.33
CA ILE A 173 8.17 11.42 16.58
C ILE A 173 7.47 11.81 15.27
N ALA A 174 8.13 12.61 14.44
CA ALA A 174 7.57 13.02 13.16
C ALA A 174 7.46 11.85 12.18
N ILE A 175 8.41 10.91 12.20
CA ILE A 175 8.34 9.66 11.41
C ILE A 175 7.20 8.76 11.92
N ARG A 176 6.96 8.68 13.23
CA ARG A 176 5.81 7.94 13.78
C ARG A 176 4.47 8.49 13.26
N TRP A 177 4.29 9.81 13.30
CA TRP A 177 3.09 10.44 12.75
C TRP A 177 3.00 10.30 11.23
N LEU A 178 4.13 10.25 10.53
CA LEU A 178 4.17 9.95 9.09
C LEU A 178 3.70 8.53 8.80
N ILE A 179 4.14 7.54 9.58
CA ILE A 179 3.65 6.15 9.52
C ILE A 179 2.13 6.14 9.76
N VAL A 180 1.62 6.76 10.83
CA VAL A 180 0.17 6.86 11.08
C VAL A 180 -0.58 7.49 9.89
N MET A 181 -0.04 8.57 9.30
CA MET A 181 -0.63 9.25 8.15
C MET A 181 -0.68 8.35 6.90
N VAL A 182 0.38 7.57 6.63
CA VAL A 182 0.39 6.54 5.57
C VAL A 182 -0.68 5.49 5.84
N GLY A 183 -0.84 5.03 7.08
CA GLY A 183 -1.88 4.08 7.48
C GLY A 183 -3.29 4.60 7.20
N ILE A 184 -3.58 5.86 7.57
CA ILE A 184 -4.84 6.54 7.24
C ILE A 184 -5.05 6.60 5.73
N GLY A 185 -3.99 6.90 4.96
CA GLY A 185 -4.02 6.89 3.50
C GLY A 185 -4.43 5.53 2.91
N VAL A 186 -3.90 4.43 3.48
CA VAL A 186 -4.23 3.06 3.04
C VAL A 186 -5.70 2.74 3.34
N VAL A 187 -6.18 3.08 4.54
CA VAL A 187 -7.60 2.89 4.92
C VAL A 187 -8.51 3.72 4.01
N ALA A 188 -8.16 4.97 3.72
CA ALA A 188 -8.92 5.83 2.81
C ALA A 188 -9.00 5.23 1.39
N ALA A 189 -7.88 4.73 0.86
CA ALA A 189 -7.84 4.06 -0.43
C ALA A 189 -8.65 2.76 -0.45
N LEU A 190 -8.59 1.96 0.62
CA LEU A 190 -9.40 0.76 0.77
C LEU A 190 -10.90 1.08 0.76
N VAL A 191 -11.34 2.02 1.59
CA VAL A 191 -12.76 2.44 1.66
C VAL A 191 -13.23 3.01 0.33
N ALA A 192 -12.41 3.81 -0.36
CA ALA A 192 -12.70 4.30 -1.70
C ALA A 192 -12.88 3.17 -2.71
N SER A 193 -12.00 2.17 -2.65
CA SER A 193 -12.03 0.98 -3.52
C SER A 193 -13.29 0.15 -3.28
N ILE A 194 -13.62 -0.13 -2.02
CA ILE A 194 -14.83 -0.86 -1.63
C ILE A 194 -16.07 -0.11 -2.09
N ALA A 195 -16.17 1.18 -1.78
CA ALA A 195 -17.31 2.01 -2.17
C ALA A 195 -17.45 2.05 -3.69
N TRP A 196 -16.36 2.13 -4.45
CA TRP A 196 -16.38 2.05 -5.91
C TRP A 196 -16.95 0.71 -6.38
N GLN A 197 -16.37 -0.42 -5.94
CA GLN A 197 -16.80 -1.75 -6.37
C GLN A 197 -18.28 -2.05 -6.06
N LEU A 198 -18.77 -1.64 -4.87
CA LEU A 198 -20.17 -1.85 -4.47
C LEU A 198 -21.17 -1.07 -5.35
N GLN A 199 -20.74 0.02 -5.98
CA GLN A 199 -21.57 0.83 -6.86
C GLN A 199 -21.62 0.29 -8.30
N PHE A 200 -20.92 -0.80 -8.63
CA PHE A 200 -20.82 -1.35 -9.99
C PHE A 200 -22.20 -1.52 -10.64
N TRP A 201 -23.12 -2.21 -9.97
CA TRP A 201 -24.47 -2.44 -10.49
C TRP A 201 -25.25 -1.13 -10.68
N SER A 202 -25.21 -0.24 -9.70
CA SER A 202 -25.90 1.06 -9.77
C SER A 202 -25.36 1.95 -10.90
N GLY A 203 -24.07 1.87 -11.20
CA GLY A 203 -23.47 2.59 -12.31
C GLY A 203 -23.81 1.98 -13.65
N ALA A 204 -23.79 0.65 -13.73
CA ALA A 204 -24.19 -0.12 -14.90
C ALA A 204 -25.63 0.21 -15.34
N THR A 205 -26.58 0.20 -14.40
CA THR A 205 -27.99 0.47 -14.69
C THR A 205 -28.25 1.92 -15.07
N ARG A 206 -27.64 2.89 -14.38
CA ARG A 206 -27.80 4.33 -14.67
C ARG A 206 -27.31 4.72 -16.07
N VAL A 207 -26.23 4.09 -16.52
CA VAL A 207 -25.66 4.35 -17.85
C VAL A 207 -26.47 3.65 -18.96
N GLY A 208 -27.36 2.71 -18.59
CA GLY A 208 -27.95 1.76 -19.55
C GLY A 208 -26.87 0.87 -20.16
N GLY A 209 -25.83 0.57 -19.38
CA GLY A 209 -24.69 -0.25 -19.79
C GLY A 209 -24.98 -1.75 -19.75
N PHE A 210 -26.07 -2.19 -19.13
CA PHE A 210 -26.50 -3.60 -19.16
C PHE A 210 -28.02 -3.64 -19.37
N SER A 211 -28.49 -4.57 -20.18
CA SER A 211 -29.91 -4.88 -20.37
C SER A 211 -30.11 -6.39 -20.16
N ALA A 212 -31.37 -6.83 -20.09
CA ALA A 212 -31.77 -8.22 -19.87
C ALA A 212 -31.47 -9.14 -21.07
N ASP A 213 -30.21 -9.11 -21.55
CA ASP A 213 -29.72 -9.83 -22.71
C ASP A 213 -28.64 -10.85 -22.30
N PRO A 214 -28.53 -11.99 -23.01
CA PRO A 214 -27.49 -12.98 -22.76
C PRO A 214 -26.06 -12.41 -22.91
N ASP A 215 -25.86 -11.41 -23.76
CA ASP A 215 -24.58 -10.71 -23.96
C ASP A 215 -24.14 -9.89 -22.75
N SER A 216 -25.10 -9.35 -22.00
CA SER A 216 -24.80 -8.64 -20.76
C SER A 216 -24.28 -9.61 -19.70
N LEU A 217 -24.80 -10.83 -19.67
CA LEU A 217 -24.38 -11.87 -18.76
C LEU A 217 -23.00 -12.47 -19.11
N SER A 218 -22.70 -12.66 -20.39
CA SER A 218 -21.37 -13.11 -20.83
C SER A 218 -20.28 -12.10 -20.43
N ARG A 219 -20.54 -10.80 -20.59
CA ARG A 219 -19.60 -9.73 -20.19
C ARG A 219 -19.42 -9.62 -18.68
N LEU A 220 -20.47 -9.83 -17.88
CA LEU A 220 -20.33 -9.91 -16.41
C LEU A 220 -19.45 -11.09 -15.99
N ARG A 221 -19.58 -12.23 -16.68
CA ARG A 221 -18.72 -13.40 -16.47
C ARG A 221 -17.27 -13.10 -16.83
N ASP A 222 -17.03 -12.38 -17.93
CA ASP A 222 -15.67 -11.97 -18.33
C ASP A 222 -15.07 -11.00 -17.32
N GLN A 223 -15.86 -10.02 -16.85
CA GLN A 223 -15.44 -9.09 -15.79
C GLN A 223 -15.08 -9.85 -14.49
N ARG A 224 -15.88 -10.83 -14.10
CA ARG A 224 -15.58 -11.70 -12.97
C ARG A 224 -14.28 -12.49 -13.17
N SER A 225 -14.06 -13.02 -14.38
CA SER A 225 -12.81 -13.71 -14.73
C SER A 225 -11.60 -12.78 -14.61
N GLN A 226 -11.69 -11.56 -15.16
CA GLN A 226 -10.65 -10.53 -15.04
C GLN A 226 -10.35 -10.17 -13.58
N LEU A 227 -11.39 -10.06 -12.75
CA LEU A 227 -11.24 -9.84 -11.31
C LEU A 227 -10.57 -11.02 -10.59
N ASN A 228 -10.92 -12.26 -10.92
CA ASN A 228 -10.26 -13.45 -10.36
C ASN A 228 -8.77 -13.50 -10.73
N THR A 229 -8.44 -13.23 -11.99
CA THR A 229 -7.05 -13.12 -12.44
C THR A 229 -6.31 -12.02 -11.68
N ARG A 230 -6.99 -10.90 -11.40
CA ARG A 230 -6.42 -9.81 -10.59
C ARG A 230 -6.24 -10.20 -9.12
N ILE A 231 -7.14 -10.99 -8.53
CA ILE A 231 -6.94 -11.56 -7.18
C ILE A 231 -5.64 -12.35 -7.18
N PHE A 232 -5.43 -13.24 -8.16
CA PHE A 232 -4.22 -14.05 -8.26
C PHE A 232 -2.94 -13.20 -8.33
N TYR A 233 -2.89 -12.21 -9.23
CA TYR A 233 -1.72 -11.33 -9.34
C TYR A 233 -1.50 -10.47 -8.10
N ARG A 234 -2.57 -10.06 -7.40
CA ARG A 234 -2.46 -9.31 -6.15
C ARG A 234 -2.04 -10.17 -4.97
N THR A 235 -2.47 -11.42 -4.91
CA THR A 235 -1.96 -12.36 -3.90
C THR A 235 -0.48 -12.63 -4.12
N LEU A 236 -0.04 -12.76 -5.37
CA LEU A 236 1.39 -12.88 -5.70
C LEU A 236 2.16 -11.61 -5.31
N GLY A 237 1.66 -10.44 -5.71
CA GLY A 237 2.28 -9.15 -5.34
C GLY A 237 2.33 -8.91 -3.83
N ALA A 238 1.28 -9.27 -3.10
CA ALA A 238 1.26 -9.23 -1.64
C ALA A 238 2.27 -10.22 -1.03
N GLY A 239 2.43 -11.41 -1.63
CA GLY A 239 3.48 -12.36 -1.24
C GLY A 239 4.88 -11.81 -1.45
N VAL A 240 5.14 -11.10 -2.56
CA VAL A 240 6.43 -10.42 -2.80
C VAL A 240 6.64 -9.30 -1.78
N LEU A 241 5.64 -8.47 -1.51
CA LEU A 241 5.72 -7.43 -0.48
C LEU A 241 6.01 -8.02 0.90
N ALA A 242 5.35 -9.13 1.27
CA ALA A 242 5.60 -9.85 2.50
C ALA A 242 7.04 -10.40 2.56
N LEU A 243 7.54 -11.03 1.49
CA LEU A 243 8.93 -11.48 1.42
C LEU A 243 9.92 -10.30 1.56
N CYS A 244 9.64 -9.18 0.91
CA CYS A 244 10.42 -7.95 1.08
C CYS A 244 10.36 -7.43 2.51
N THR A 245 9.20 -7.48 3.20
CA THR A 245 9.14 -7.14 4.62
C THR A 245 10.04 -8.03 5.44
N PHE A 246 9.99 -9.36 5.25
CA PHE A 246 10.81 -10.34 5.98
C PHE A 246 12.32 -10.12 5.78
N ALA A 247 12.75 -9.87 4.55
CA ALA A 247 14.14 -9.49 4.26
C ALA A 247 14.50 -8.10 4.84
N ALA A 248 13.50 -7.23 4.99
CA ALA A 248 13.63 -5.89 5.54
C ALA A 248 13.34 -5.79 7.08
N VAL A 249 13.20 -6.89 7.83
CA VAL A 249 12.80 -6.87 9.28
C VAL A 249 13.85 -6.31 10.23
N THR A 250 15.13 -6.16 9.87
CA THR A 250 16.14 -5.63 10.82
C THR A 250 16.05 -4.11 11.07
N GLY A 251 14.86 -3.51 10.90
CA GLY A 251 14.62 -2.07 10.98
C GLY A 251 13.61 -1.66 12.03
N ARG A 252 12.37 -1.38 11.61
CA ARG A 252 11.32 -0.77 12.42
C ARG A 252 10.02 -1.58 12.30
N ASP A 253 9.57 -2.18 13.39
CA ASP A 253 8.42 -3.10 13.41
C ASP A 253 7.08 -2.39 13.16
N ASP A 254 6.99 -1.11 13.47
CA ASP A 254 5.78 -0.30 13.29
C ASP A 254 5.47 0.02 11.81
N ALA A 255 6.49 0.06 10.94
CA ALA A 255 6.31 0.20 9.49
C ALA A 255 5.77 -1.09 8.85
N VAL A 256 6.12 -2.26 9.43
CA VAL A 256 5.68 -3.58 8.96
C VAL A 256 4.16 -3.73 9.09
N ALA A 257 3.56 -3.20 10.16
CA ALA A 257 2.10 -3.19 10.36
C ALA A 257 1.34 -2.55 9.19
N ILE A 258 1.89 -1.48 8.60
CA ILE A 258 1.28 -0.79 7.44
C ILE A 258 1.42 -1.62 6.17
N VAL A 259 2.54 -2.34 6.01
CA VAL A 259 2.71 -3.21 4.84
C VAL A 259 1.71 -4.36 4.90
N TRP A 260 1.45 -4.94 6.08
CA TRP A 260 0.39 -5.94 6.25
C TRP A 260 -1.00 -5.38 5.97
N LEU A 261 -1.29 -4.18 6.47
CA LEU A 261 -2.52 -3.45 6.15
C LEU A 261 -2.69 -3.27 4.63
N GLY A 262 -1.64 -2.84 3.95
CA GLY A 262 -1.61 -2.66 2.51
C GLY A 262 -1.81 -3.97 1.73
N CYS A 263 -1.13 -5.05 2.13
CA CYS A 263 -1.25 -6.38 1.53
C CYS A 263 -2.68 -6.93 1.65
N GLY A 264 -3.27 -6.87 2.84
CA GLY A 264 -4.66 -7.27 3.06
C GLY A 264 -5.63 -6.43 2.21
N SER A 265 -5.44 -5.11 2.20
CA SER A 265 -6.28 -4.18 1.46
C SER A 265 -6.23 -4.40 -0.06
N LEU A 266 -5.05 -4.71 -0.60
CA LEU A 266 -4.85 -5.00 -2.02
C LEU A 266 -5.68 -6.20 -2.46
N VAL A 267 -5.70 -7.26 -1.65
CA VAL A 267 -6.43 -8.50 -1.95
C VAL A 267 -7.93 -8.36 -1.70
N LEU A 268 -8.33 -7.62 -0.66
CA LEU A 268 -9.74 -7.46 -0.28
C LEU A 268 -10.57 -6.72 -1.34
N SER A 269 -10.00 -5.68 -1.96
CA SER A 269 -10.64 -4.88 -3.01
C SER A 269 -11.24 -5.71 -4.17
N PRO A 270 -10.48 -6.57 -4.88
CA PRO A 270 -11.01 -7.35 -5.99
C PRO A 270 -11.94 -8.49 -5.53
N ILE A 271 -11.79 -9.01 -4.31
CA ILE A 271 -12.72 -9.98 -3.72
C ILE A 271 -14.11 -9.34 -3.58
N ILE A 272 -14.18 -8.11 -3.07
CA ILE A 272 -15.43 -7.35 -2.98
C ILE A 272 -15.99 -7.05 -4.37
N GLY A 273 -15.13 -6.74 -5.34
CA GLY A 273 -15.52 -6.64 -6.75
C GLY A 273 -16.20 -7.91 -7.28
N VAL A 274 -15.62 -9.09 -7.02
CA VAL A 274 -16.22 -10.38 -7.42
C VAL A 274 -17.59 -10.58 -6.76
N LEU A 275 -17.73 -10.23 -5.48
CA LEU A 275 -19.02 -10.31 -4.77
C LEU A 275 -20.06 -9.36 -5.35
N ALA A 276 -19.66 -8.12 -5.67
CA ALA A 276 -20.54 -7.13 -6.30
C ALA A 276 -21.00 -7.57 -7.69
N VAL A 277 -20.08 -8.11 -8.52
CA VAL A 277 -20.41 -8.66 -9.84
C VAL A 277 -21.32 -9.88 -9.71
N ARG A 278 -21.07 -10.79 -8.76
CA ARG A 278 -21.97 -11.93 -8.50
C ARG A 278 -23.37 -11.49 -8.11
N ARG A 279 -23.50 -10.41 -7.34
CA ARG A 279 -24.81 -9.84 -6.99
C ARG A 279 -25.52 -9.28 -8.23
N ALA A 280 -24.78 -8.60 -9.11
CA ALA A 280 -25.29 -8.14 -10.40
C ALA A 280 -25.71 -9.30 -11.33
N GLU A 281 -24.89 -10.36 -11.42
CA GLU A 281 -25.21 -11.56 -12.20
C GLU A 281 -26.54 -12.20 -11.72
N ARG A 282 -26.75 -12.30 -10.41
CA ARG A 282 -28.01 -12.82 -9.85
C ARG A 282 -29.21 -11.93 -10.19
N GLY A 283 -29.08 -10.63 -9.99
CA GLY A 283 -30.17 -9.70 -10.34
C GLY A 283 -30.54 -9.76 -11.82
N LEU A 284 -29.54 -9.89 -12.71
CA LEU A 284 -29.79 -10.02 -14.15
C LEU A 284 -30.41 -11.37 -14.53
N LEU A 285 -30.04 -12.46 -13.83
CA LEU A 285 -30.64 -13.78 -14.02
C LEU A 285 -32.12 -13.80 -13.67
N ASP A 286 -32.52 -13.06 -12.63
CA ASP A 286 -33.93 -12.95 -12.22
C ASP A 286 -34.77 -12.16 -13.25
N GLU A 287 -34.15 -11.30 -14.06
CA GLU A 287 -34.80 -10.48 -15.09
C GLU A 287 -34.84 -11.15 -16.48
N LEU A 288 -34.11 -12.24 -16.69
CA LEU A 288 -34.01 -12.93 -17.98
C LEU A 288 -35.25 -13.79 -18.26
N PRO A 289 -35.81 -13.79 -19.49
CA PRO A 289 -36.92 -14.66 -19.83
C PRO A 289 -36.50 -16.14 -19.76
N GLU A 290 -37.29 -16.97 -19.08
CA GLU A 290 -37.05 -18.41 -18.80
C GLU A 290 -36.70 -19.25 -20.05
N ALA A 291 -37.11 -18.79 -21.24
CA ALA A 291 -36.88 -19.46 -22.50
C ALA A 291 -35.42 -19.42 -23.00
N THR A 292 -34.57 -18.52 -22.50
CA THR A 292 -33.19 -18.39 -22.99
C THR A 292 -32.29 -19.56 -22.56
N SER A 293 -31.67 -20.23 -23.55
CA SER A 293 -30.77 -21.37 -23.34
C SER A 293 -29.54 -21.04 -22.47
N LEU A 294 -29.17 -19.76 -22.40
CA LEU A 294 -28.03 -19.27 -21.63
C LEU A 294 -28.31 -19.22 -20.12
N ALA A 295 -29.55 -18.88 -19.71
CA ALA A 295 -29.98 -18.93 -18.31
C ALA A 295 -29.99 -20.39 -17.79
N ARG A 296 -30.50 -21.32 -18.61
CA ARG A 296 -30.52 -22.77 -18.30
C ARG A 296 -29.12 -23.39 -18.20
N ASN A 297 -28.15 -22.90 -18.98
CA ASN A 297 -26.78 -23.42 -18.99
C ASN A 297 -25.80 -22.63 -18.09
N TYR A 298 -26.29 -21.62 -17.37
CA TYR A 298 -25.44 -20.83 -16.48
C TYR A 298 -25.02 -21.67 -15.27
N ARG A 299 -23.77 -22.14 -15.27
CA ARG A 299 -23.18 -22.81 -14.12
C ARG A 299 -22.50 -21.78 -13.23
N ALA A 300 -23.03 -21.62 -12.01
CA ALA A 300 -22.32 -20.93 -10.94
C ALA A 300 -20.93 -21.57 -10.75
N PRO A 301 -19.90 -20.79 -10.40
CA PRO A 301 -18.55 -21.32 -10.18
C PRO A 301 -18.57 -22.42 -9.10
N ARG A 302 -17.70 -23.43 -9.28
CA ARG A 302 -17.60 -24.59 -8.40
C ARG A 302 -17.40 -24.17 -6.94
N LEU A 303 -17.99 -24.91 -6.00
CA LEU A 303 -17.91 -24.67 -4.56
C LEU A 303 -16.47 -24.47 -4.06
N VAL A 304 -15.51 -25.22 -4.62
CA VAL A 304 -14.07 -25.13 -4.31
C VAL A 304 -13.51 -23.72 -4.55
N THR A 305 -13.93 -23.05 -5.63
CA THR A 305 -13.50 -21.68 -5.94
C THR A 305 -14.13 -20.66 -4.99
N GLY A 306 -15.32 -20.97 -4.45
CA GLY A 306 -15.97 -20.17 -3.42
C GLY A 306 -15.27 -20.27 -2.06
N ALA A 307 -14.94 -21.48 -1.63
CA ALA A 307 -14.25 -21.73 -0.35
C ALA A 307 -12.84 -21.11 -0.32
N LEU A 308 -12.06 -21.27 -1.40
CA LEU A 308 -10.74 -20.64 -1.51
C LEU A 308 -10.84 -19.11 -1.45
N LEU A 309 -11.79 -18.52 -2.18
CA LEU A 309 -12.00 -17.06 -2.17
C LEU A 309 -12.43 -16.57 -0.78
N ALA A 310 -13.25 -17.33 -0.05
CA ALA A 310 -13.62 -17.03 1.33
C ALA A 310 -12.42 -17.10 2.27
N ALA A 311 -11.60 -18.15 2.18
CA ALA A 311 -10.39 -18.31 3.00
C ALA A 311 -9.39 -17.17 2.76
N VAL A 312 -9.12 -16.84 1.49
CA VAL A 312 -8.27 -15.70 1.11
C VAL A 312 -8.87 -14.38 1.60
N GLY A 313 -10.20 -14.22 1.53
CA GLY A 313 -10.90 -13.05 2.04
C GLY A 313 -10.78 -12.89 3.56
N VAL A 314 -10.94 -13.98 4.32
CA VAL A 314 -10.78 -13.98 5.79
C VAL A 314 -9.34 -13.66 6.16
N LEU A 315 -8.36 -14.24 5.47
CA LEU A 315 -6.95 -13.95 5.70
C LEU A 315 -6.62 -12.48 5.39
N ALA A 316 -7.09 -11.96 4.24
CA ALA A 316 -6.91 -10.56 3.87
C ALA A 316 -7.54 -9.62 4.90
N LEU A 317 -8.75 -9.93 5.38
CA LEU A 317 -9.42 -9.18 6.43
C LEU A 317 -8.62 -9.22 7.74
N GLY A 318 -8.13 -10.40 8.15
CA GLY A 318 -7.27 -10.57 9.31
C GLY A 318 -6.01 -9.71 9.24
N LEU A 319 -5.33 -9.69 8.09
CA LEU A 319 -4.16 -8.83 7.86
C LEU A 319 -4.51 -7.34 7.95
N THR A 320 -5.65 -6.91 7.39
CA THR A 320 -6.08 -5.51 7.51
C THR A 320 -6.39 -5.12 8.95
N LEU A 321 -7.10 -5.95 9.70
CA LEU A 321 -7.46 -5.67 11.10
C LEU A 321 -6.22 -5.69 12.00
N SER A 322 -5.33 -6.66 11.79
CA SER A 322 -4.04 -6.72 12.48
C SER A 322 -3.22 -5.45 12.22
N GLY A 323 -3.09 -5.03 10.96
CA GLY A 323 -2.35 -3.83 10.60
C GLY A 323 -2.94 -2.55 11.20
N ILE A 324 -4.28 -2.42 11.26
CA ILE A 324 -4.96 -1.31 11.94
C ILE A 324 -4.66 -1.32 13.45
N SER A 325 -4.73 -2.49 14.09
CA SER A 325 -4.53 -2.61 15.53
C SER A 325 -3.10 -2.28 15.99
N GLN A 326 -2.13 -2.39 15.08
CA GLN A 326 -0.71 -2.18 15.35
C GLN A 326 -0.20 -0.80 14.88
N LEU A 327 -1.09 0.11 14.48
CA LEU A 327 -0.68 1.47 14.13
C LEU A 327 -0.07 2.17 15.35
N PRO A 328 1.13 2.79 15.22
CA PRO A 328 1.86 3.37 16.35
C PRO A 328 1.31 4.74 16.77
N VAL A 329 0.04 4.77 17.20
CA VAL A 329 -0.63 6.00 17.68
C VAL A 329 -0.09 6.41 19.06
N LEU A 330 0.36 5.44 19.85
CA LEU A 330 0.99 5.65 21.15
C LEU A 330 2.52 5.77 21.02
N PRO A 331 3.19 6.43 21.99
CA PRO A 331 4.64 6.50 22.02
C PRO A 331 5.28 5.10 22.06
N ASN A 332 6.41 4.92 21.36
CA ASN A 332 7.12 3.65 21.29
C ASN A 332 8.62 3.79 21.64
N ALA A 333 9.33 2.67 21.71
CA ALA A 333 10.76 2.64 22.05
C ALA A 333 11.61 3.54 21.13
N HIS A 334 11.25 3.63 19.85
CA HIS A 334 11.94 4.46 18.86
C HIS A 334 11.78 5.98 19.10
N ASP A 335 10.76 6.41 19.84
CA ASP A 335 10.60 7.83 20.21
C ASP A 335 11.63 8.28 21.25
N ALA A 336 12.22 7.34 22.02
CA ALA A 336 13.21 7.62 23.06
C ALA A 336 14.63 7.85 22.50
N ASP A 337 14.99 7.17 21.41
CA ASP A 337 16.34 7.22 20.80
C ASP A 337 16.68 8.58 20.17
N GLY A 338 15.66 9.36 19.79
CA GLY A 338 15.82 10.76 19.38
C GLY A 338 16.73 11.00 18.18
N SER A 339 16.11 11.02 17.00
CA SER A 339 16.66 11.36 15.67
C SER A 339 17.46 10.27 14.97
N TYR A 340 17.16 10.06 13.68
CA TYR A 340 17.88 9.13 12.82
C TYR A 340 18.98 9.88 12.06
N THR A 341 20.24 9.53 12.33
CA THR A 341 21.37 9.99 11.52
C THR A 341 21.46 9.10 10.27
N LEU A 342 21.38 9.72 9.09
CA LEU A 342 21.77 9.03 7.85
C LEU A 342 23.28 8.80 7.94
N GLY A 343 23.74 7.57 7.68
CA GLY A 343 25.15 7.25 7.67
C GLY A 343 25.89 8.23 6.76
N SER A 344 26.62 9.18 7.34
CA SER A 344 27.70 9.86 6.62
C SER A 344 28.65 8.76 6.23
N SER A 345 28.90 8.66 4.93
CA SER A 345 29.82 7.72 4.29
C SER A 345 30.93 7.28 5.23
N ALA A 346 31.09 5.96 5.39
CA ALA A 346 32.30 5.41 5.97
C ALA A 346 33.49 5.93 5.14
N SER A 347 34.11 7.02 5.59
CA SER A 347 35.47 7.36 5.22
C SER A 347 36.35 6.35 5.96
N SER A 348 36.54 5.21 5.32
CA SER A 348 37.64 4.31 5.61
C SER A 348 38.95 5.09 5.46
N GLY A 349 39.62 5.38 6.58
CA GLY A 349 40.98 5.93 6.56
C GLY A 349 41.29 6.90 7.70
N SER A 350 41.48 6.34 8.90
CA SER A 350 42.43 6.78 9.94
C SER A 350 42.77 8.27 10.07
N THR A 351 42.35 8.89 11.16
CA THR A 351 43.30 9.38 12.19
C THR A 351 42.56 9.85 13.43
N SER A 352 43.12 9.46 14.57
CA SER A 352 42.73 9.79 15.94
C SER A 352 42.30 11.24 16.11
N ALA A 353 41.04 11.48 16.46
CA ALA A 353 40.60 12.75 17.04
C ALA A 353 39.40 12.53 17.98
N SER A 354 39.70 12.57 19.28
CA SER A 354 38.88 13.26 20.29
C SER A 354 37.35 13.09 20.23
N GLY A 355 36.82 12.17 21.04
CA GLY A 355 35.78 12.40 22.07
C GLY A 355 34.45 13.13 21.81
N THR A 356 34.17 13.73 20.64
CA THR A 356 33.09 14.72 20.47
C THR A 356 31.99 14.40 19.46
N ASP A 357 31.95 13.19 18.90
CA ASP A 357 30.81 12.66 18.14
C ASP A 357 30.24 11.42 18.85
N ALA A 358 28.93 11.17 19.03
CA ALA A 358 27.73 11.92 18.66
C ALA A 358 26.53 11.40 19.49
N CYS A 359 26.25 11.96 20.67
CA CYS A 359 24.88 11.94 21.22
C CYS A 359 24.24 13.27 20.78
N ARG A 360 23.54 13.26 19.65
CA ARG A 360 22.83 14.43 19.09
C ARG A 360 21.32 14.18 19.16
N GLY A 361 20.52 15.24 19.33
CA GLY A 361 19.07 15.13 19.46
C GLY A 361 18.51 16.04 20.56
N ARG A 362 17.22 15.87 20.90
CA ARG A 362 16.57 16.58 22.01
C ARG A 362 17.26 16.25 23.34
N PRO A 363 17.27 17.16 24.34
CA PRO A 363 18.04 16.99 25.58
C PRO A 363 17.74 15.68 26.34
N ALA A 364 16.49 15.19 26.28
CA ALA A 364 16.10 13.92 26.90
C ALA A 364 16.74 12.69 26.21
N ALA A 365 16.74 12.63 24.87
CA ALA A 365 17.39 11.55 24.12
C ALA A 365 18.92 11.61 24.26
N ARG A 366 19.47 12.83 24.35
CA ARG A 366 20.89 13.03 24.63
C ARG A 366 21.28 12.46 26.01
N LEU A 367 20.43 12.63 27.02
CA LEU A 367 20.63 12.07 28.35
C LEU A 367 20.56 10.53 28.32
N ALA A 368 19.57 9.95 27.63
CA ALA A 368 19.42 8.51 27.49
C ALA A 368 20.65 7.87 26.81
N CYS A 369 21.12 8.45 25.69
CA CYS A 369 22.35 8.05 25.01
C CYS A 369 23.59 8.12 25.93
N MET A 370 23.70 9.15 26.78
CA MET A 370 24.77 9.24 27.76
C MET A 370 24.69 8.16 28.84
N ILE A 371 23.49 7.81 29.30
CA ILE A 371 23.27 6.78 30.32
C ILE A 371 23.61 5.39 29.78
N GLU A 372 23.18 5.07 28.56
CA GLU A 372 23.45 3.78 27.90
C GLU A 372 24.94 3.59 27.67
N ARG A 373 25.62 4.63 27.15
CA ARG A 373 27.07 4.61 26.95
C ARG A 373 27.85 4.48 28.27
N ASN A 374 27.33 5.07 29.35
CA ASN A 374 27.92 4.89 30.68
C ASN A 374 27.73 3.46 31.21
N LYS A 375 26.59 2.80 30.93
CA LYS A 375 26.39 1.39 31.24
C LYS A 375 27.36 0.50 30.48
N GLU A 376 27.56 0.73 29.19
CA GLU A 376 28.53 -0.02 28.37
C GLU A 376 29.97 0.15 28.89
N ARG A 377 30.35 1.38 29.28
CA ARG A 377 31.66 1.65 29.90
C ARG A 377 31.84 0.94 31.23
N GLN A 378 30.78 0.85 32.03
CA GLN A 378 30.80 0.13 33.30
C GLN A 378 30.84 -1.39 33.12
N GLN A 379 30.19 -1.92 32.08
CA GLN A 379 30.24 -3.35 31.75
C GLN A 379 31.58 -3.78 31.15
N GLY A 380 32.29 -2.87 30.47
CA GLY A 380 33.64 -3.09 29.94
C GLY A 380 34.77 -2.85 30.94
N TRP A 381 34.49 -2.36 32.15
CA TRP A 381 35.48 -2.18 33.20
C TRP A 381 35.73 -3.51 33.94
N GLN A 382 36.72 -4.27 33.50
CA GLN A 382 37.39 -5.23 34.37
C GLN A 382 38.22 -4.44 35.37
N MET A 383 37.88 -4.56 36.65
CA MET A 383 38.67 -3.98 37.74
C MET A 383 40.07 -4.61 37.67
N PRO A 384 41.15 -3.84 37.48
CA PRO A 384 42.48 -4.41 37.54
C PRO A 384 42.67 -5.02 38.93
N GLU A 385 43.20 -6.24 38.97
CA GLU A 385 43.58 -6.91 40.20
C GLU A 385 44.55 -5.99 40.94
N VAL A 386 44.10 -5.40 42.05
CA VAL A 386 44.97 -4.60 42.91
C VAL A 386 45.84 -5.60 43.66
N THR A 387 47.09 -5.77 43.23
CA THR A 387 48.11 -6.39 44.07
C THR A 387 48.32 -5.50 45.28
N VAL A 388 47.75 -5.92 46.41
CA VAL A 388 48.05 -5.34 47.72
C VAL A 388 49.54 -5.58 47.97
N PRO A 389 50.37 -4.55 48.13
CA PRO A 389 51.74 -4.76 48.56
C PRO A 389 51.71 -5.36 49.97
N ASP A 390 52.38 -6.49 50.18
CA ASP A 390 52.62 -7.01 51.52
C ASP A 390 53.44 -5.96 52.28
N PHE A 391 52.78 -5.22 53.16
CA PHE A 391 53.45 -4.38 54.14
C PHE A 391 53.98 -5.30 55.23
N GLN A 392 55.30 -5.47 55.29
CA GLN A 392 55.96 -6.01 56.48
C GLN A 392 55.79 -5.00 57.60
N VAL A 393 54.92 -5.32 58.56
CA VAL A 393 54.84 -4.64 59.84
C VAL A 393 56.10 -5.03 60.63
N PRO A 394 56.95 -4.07 61.05
CA PRO A 394 58.06 -4.39 61.96
C PRO A 394 57.50 -4.91 63.28
N ASP A 395 57.99 -6.04 63.76
CA ASP A 395 57.71 -6.52 65.12
C ASP A 395 58.31 -5.51 66.10
N PHE A 396 57.44 -4.76 66.78
CA PHE A 396 57.83 -3.95 67.92
C PHE A 396 57.81 -4.88 69.14
N GLU A 397 58.98 -5.14 69.74
CA GLU A 397 59.06 -5.75 71.06
C GLU A 397 58.37 -4.83 72.07
N VAL A 398 57.15 -5.22 72.46
CA VAL A 398 56.43 -4.58 73.56
C VAL A 398 57.20 -4.91 74.83
N SER A 399 58.07 -3.99 75.23
CA SER A 399 58.62 -3.98 76.58
C SER A 399 57.45 -3.94 77.56
N GLN A 400 57.38 -4.94 78.44
CA GLN A 400 56.35 -5.10 79.46
C GLN A 400 56.22 -3.78 80.23
N LEU A 401 55.08 -3.13 80.06
CA LEU A 401 54.70 -1.96 80.82
C LEU A 401 54.24 -2.47 82.19
N ASP A 402 55.07 -2.26 83.22
CA ASP A 402 54.70 -2.46 84.63
C ASP A 402 53.45 -1.64 84.93
N LEU A 403 52.33 -2.34 85.13
CA LEU A 403 51.07 -1.77 85.61
C LEU A 403 51.18 -1.60 87.13
N PRO A 404 51.09 -0.37 87.67
CA PRO A 404 50.91 -0.20 89.11
C PRO A 404 49.54 -0.73 89.53
N ASP A 405 49.60 -1.47 90.64
CA ASP A 405 48.52 -2.19 91.31
C ASP A 405 47.33 -1.27 91.65
N VAL A 406 46.12 -1.73 91.36
CA VAL A 406 44.89 -0.98 91.64
C VAL A 406 44.42 -1.36 93.05
N GLY A 407 44.85 -0.60 94.04
CA GLY A 407 44.46 -0.76 95.45
C GLY A 407 44.10 0.57 96.10
N GLU A 408 42.90 0.60 96.68
CA GLU A 408 42.44 1.49 97.76
C GLU A 408 42.45 3.01 97.54
N TRP A 409 41.34 3.53 96.99
CA TRP A 409 40.76 4.79 97.48
C TRP A 409 39.25 4.61 97.62
N ALA A 410 38.87 3.82 98.62
CA ALA A 410 37.60 4.00 99.31
C ALA A 410 37.80 5.03 100.43
N ASP A 411 36.75 5.81 100.67
CA ASP A 411 36.49 6.65 101.84
C ASP A 411 37.30 7.95 102.00
N GLU A 412 36.62 9.09 101.83
CA GLU A 412 36.16 9.95 102.94
C GLU A 412 35.68 11.32 102.42
N GLY A 413 34.51 11.77 102.89
CA GLY A 413 34.17 13.19 103.04
C GLY A 413 33.09 13.76 102.13
#